data_AF-A0A8T4MIT2-F1
#
_entry.id   AF-A0A8T4MIT2-F1
#
_cell.length_a   1.000
_cell.length_b   1.000
_cell.length_c   1.000
_cell.angle_alpha   90.00
_cell.angle_beta   90.00
_cell.angle_gamma   90.00
#
_symmetry.space_group_name_H-M   'P 1'
#
loop_
_entity.id
_entity.type
_entity.pdbx_description
1 polymer ?
#
loop_
_entity_poly.entity_id
_entity_poly.type
_entity_poly.pdbx_seq_one_letter_code
_entity_poly.pdbx_strand_id
1 'polypeptide(L)'
;MKKLGKKDIKKIVYSFLIILLIILLFTLGDYFMHLLKDEYSVPSYYFKNKLIFGTIIGSFVFIFIRKMNLLKKSLIFSLLISIFLQIRYFLEGYSKDFVFLFLFIHFLILFITSLIIFKISDKYIKTK
;
A
#
# COMPACT_ATOMS: atom_id res chain seq x y z
N MET A 1 4.86 3.48 -31.43
CA MET A 1 5.10 3.65 -29.99
C MET A 1 5.96 4.89 -29.75
N LYS A 2 5.51 5.87 -28.94
CA LYS A 2 6.36 7.01 -28.54
C LYS A 2 7.47 6.51 -27.59
N LYS A 3 8.74 6.86 -27.85
CA LYS A 3 9.85 6.60 -26.91
C LYS A 3 9.65 7.41 -25.64
N LEU A 4 9.80 6.78 -24.48
CA LEU A 4 9.80 7.47 -23.18
C LEU A 4 11.03 8.36 -23.05
N GLY A 5 10.84 9.61 -22.64
CA GLY A 5 11.96 10.50 -22.35
C GLY A 5 12.60 10.19 -21.00
N LYS A 6 13.87 10.61 -20.79
CA LYS A 6 14.56 10.47 -19.49
C LYS A 6 13.76 11.05 -18.31
N LYS A 7 12.96 12.11 -18.55
CA LYS A 7 12.08 12.72 -17.54
C LYS A 7 10.92 11.81 -17.13
N ASP A 8 10.38 11.02 -18.05
CA ASP A 8 9.25 10.12 -17.78
C ASP A 8 9.72 8.92 -16.96
N ILE A 9 10.90 8.37 -17.29
CA ILE A 9 11.53 7.28 -16.53
C ILE A 9 11.77 7.72 -15.07
N LYS A 10 12.35 8.92 -14.86
CA LYS A 10 12.57 9.45 -13.50
C LYS A 10 11.28 9.54 -12.69
N LYS A 11 10.17 9.97 -13.30
CA LYS A 11 8.86 10.06 -12.61
C LYS A 11 8.32 8.68 -12.25
N ILE A 12 8.48 7.69 -13.12
CA ILE A 12 8.05 6.31 -12.85
C ILE A 12 8.85 5.74 -11.69
N VAL A 13 10.17 5.85 -11.72
CA VAL A 13 11.06 5.38 -10.64
C VAL A 13 10.72 6.06 -9.32
N TYR A 14 10.53 7.38 -9.34
CA TYR A 14 10.19 8.12 -8.12
C TYR A 14 8.82 7.71 -7.55
N SER A 15 7.83 7.52 -8.43
CA SER A 15 6.51 7.01 -8.02
C SER A 15 6.62 5.63 -7.40
N PHE A 16 7.39 4.73 -8.00
CA PHE A 16 7.66 3.40 -7.47
C PHE A 16 8.31 3.46 -6.08
N LEU A 17 9.34 4.29 -5.90
CA LEU A 17 10.03 4.44 -4.61
C LEU A 17 9.10 4.97 -3.51
N ILE A 18 8.20 5.89 -3.85
CA ILE A 18 7.18 6.37 -2.91
C ILE A 18 6.25 5.25 -2.48
N ILE A 19 5.75 4.47 -3.44
CA ILE A 19 4.85 3.35 -3.13
C ILE A 19 5.59 2.31 -2.28
N LEU A 20 6.80 1.95 -2.65
CA LEU A 20 7.64 1.04 -1.86
C LEU A 20 7.80 1.55 -0.43
N LEU A 21 8.06 2.84 -0.23
CA LEU A 21 8.17 3.43 1.10
C LEU A 21 6.86 3.33 1.90
N ILE A 22 5.71 3.62 1.28
CA ILE A 22 4.40 3.47 1.93
C ILE A 22 4.17 2.03 2.37
N ILE A 23 4.41 1.07 1.47
CA ILE A 23 4.20 -0.35 1.74
C ILE A 23 5.20 -0.87 2.78
N LEU A 24 6.44 -0.38 2.78
CA LEU A 24 7.45 -0.72 3.79
C LEU A 24 7.02 -0.27 5.20
N LEU A 25 6.63 1.00 5.34
CA LEU A 25 6.17 1.55 6.63
C LEU A 25 4.89 0.87 7.10
N PHE A 26 3.96 0.61 6.18
CA PHE A 26 2.75 -0.16 6.48
C PHE A 26 3.10 -1.58 6.95
N THR A 27 3.98 -2.28 6.25
CA THR A 27 4.40 -3.65 6.60
C THR A 27 5.05 -3.67 7.98
N LEU A 28 5.85 -2.65 8.32
CA LEU A 28 6.44 -2.52 9.64
C LEU A 28 5.39 -2.31 10.72
N GLY A 29 4.42 -1.40 10.52
CA GLY A 29 3.33 -1.19 11.46
C GLY A 29 2.48 -2.45 11.66
N ASP A 30 2.17 -3.13 10.57
CA ASP A 30 1.44 -4.39 10.57
C ASP A 30 2.19 -5.53 11.28
N TYR A 31 3.52 -5.62 11.09
CA TYR A 31 4.35 -6.58 11.81
C TYR A 31 4.19 -6.43 13.32
N PHE A 32 4.19 -5.21 13.84
CA PHE A 32 3.95 -4.98 15.27
C PHE A 32 2.53 -5.37 15.69
N MET A 33 1.51 -5.14 14.85
CA MET A 33 0.13 -5.59 15.15
C MET A 33 0.05 -7.11 15.32
N HIS A 34 0.77 -7.86 14.48
CA HIS A 34 0.83 -9.31 14.54
C HIS A 34 1.62 -9.87 15.73
N LEU A 35 2.36 -9.03 16.47
CA LEU A 35 3.04 -9.40 17.71
C LEU A 35 2.19 -9.17 18.97
N LEU A 36 1.04 -8.49 18.86
CA LEU A 36 0.23 -8.13 20.03
C LEU A 36 -0.53 -9.32 20.63
N LYS A 37 -0.90 -10.31 19.81
CA LYS A 37 -1.66 -11.49 20.23
C LYS A 37 -1.28 -12.69 19.36
N ASP A 38 -1.23 -13.88 19.93
CA ASP A 38 -0.91 -15.11 19.20
C ASP A 38 -1.94 -15.44 18.11
N GLU A 39 -3.22 -15.13 18.35
CA GLU A 39 -4.31 -15.25 17.37
C GLU A 39 -4.10 -14.38 16.13
N TYR A 40 -3.27 -13.35 16.26
CA TYR A 40 -2.93 -12.49 15.15
C TYR A 40 -1.76 -13.06 14.34
N SER A 41 -1.07 -14.11 14.78
CA SER A 41 0.15 -14.56 14.11
C SER A 41 -0.06 -14.94 12.63
N VAL A 42 0.95 -14.57 11.84
CA VAL A 42 1.03 -14.92 10.41
C VAL A 42 2.42 -15.50 10.13
N PRO A 43 2.56 -16.42 9.16
CA PRO A 43 3.86 -16.94 8.78
C PRO A 43 4.83 -15.84 8.35
N SER A 44 6.11 -15.96 8.65
CA SER A 44 7.11 -14.93 8.34
C SER A 44 7.21 -14.56 6.85
N TYR A 45 6.96 -15.52 5.94
CA TYR A 45 6.95 -15.28 4.49
C TYR A 45 5.84 -14.29 4.07
N TYR A 46 4.81 -14.12 4.91
CA TYR A 46 3.70 -13.22 4.65
C TYR A 46 4.17 -11.77 4.42
N PHE A 47 5.07 -11.27 5.27
CA PHE A 47 5.59 -9.90 5.19
C PHE A 47 6.44 -9.67 3.93
N LYS A 48 7.26 -10.65 3.55
CA LYS A 48 8.04 -10.59 2.30
C LYS A 48 7.11 -10.47 1.09
N ASN A 49 6.10 -11.33 1.03
CA ASN A 49 5.12 -11.31 -0.06
C ASN A 49 4.31 -10.01 -0.04
N LYS A 50 3.93 -9.51 1.13
CA LYS A 50 3.26 -8.20 1.29
C LYS A 50 4.08 -7.06 0.69
N LEU A 51 5.39 -6.99 0.97
CA LEU A 51 6.26 -5.97 0.39
C LEU A 51 6.26 -6.03 -1.14
N ILE A 52 6.44 -7.23 -1.71
CA ILE A 52 6.53 -7.43 -3.17
C ILE A 52 5.17 -7.11 -3.83
N PHE A 53 4.12 -7.83 -3.45
CA PHE A 53 2.81 -7.69 -4.08
C PHE A 53 2.15 -6.36 -3.76
N GLY A 54 2.28 -5.87 -2.52
CA GLY A 54 1.78 -4.55 -2.12
C GLY A 54 2.42 -3.43 -2.92
N THR A 55 3.73 -3.52 -3.20
CA THR A 55 4.42 -2.52 -4.03
C THR A 55 3.96 -2.57 -5.50
N ILE A 56 3.80 -3.77 -6.07
CA ILE A 56 3.32 -3.95 -7.45
C ILE A 56 1.89 -3.42 -7.60
N ILE A 57 0.97 -3.90 -6.76
CA ILE A 57 -0.45 -3.49 -6.79
C ILE A 57 -0.56 -2.00 -6.48
N GLY A 58 0.17 -1.51 -5.48
CA GLY A 58 0.21 -0.09 -5.13
C GLY A 58 0.67 0.77 -6.30
N SER A 59 1.69 0.35 -7.04
CA SER A 59 2.18 1.08 -8.21
C SER A 59 1.14 1.12 -9.31
N PHE A 60 0.42 0.02 -9.54
CA PHE A 60 -0.67 -0.04 -10.50
C PHE A 60 -1.84 0.88 -10.10
N VAL A 61 -2.31 0.77 -8.85
CA VAL A 61 -3.37 1.63 -8.30
C VAL A 61 -2.99 3.10 -8.44
N PHE A 62 -1.74 3.45 -8.11
CA PHE A 62 -1.24 4.82 -8.15
C PHE A 62 -1.36 5.48 -9.52
N ILE A 63 -1.22 4.73 -10.62
CA ILE A 63 -1.37 5.26 -11.98
C ILE A 63 -2.74 5.93 -12.19
N PHE A 64 -3.80 5.34 -11.61
CA PHE A 64 -5.18 5.81 -11.77
C PHE A 64 -5.53 6.94 -10.81
N ILE A 65 -4.95 6.94 -9.60
CA ILE A 65 -5.31 7.91 -8.54
C ILE A 65 -4.37 9.10 -8.44
N ARG A 66 -3.22 9.11 -9.13
CA ARG A 66 -2.18 10.17 -8.99
C ARG A 66 -2.66 11.59 -9.25
N LYS A 67 -3.73 11.76 -10.04
CA LYS A 67 -4.33 13.07 -10.38
C LYS A 67 -5.42 13.50 -9.39
N MET A 68 -5.82 12.65 -8.46
CA MET A 68 -6.84 12.95 -7.47
C MET A 68 -6.28 13.87 -6.38
N ASN A 69 -7.16 14.56 -5.66
CA ASN A 69 -6.76 15.32 -4.49
C ASN A 69 -6.17 14.39 -3.42
N LEU A 70 -5.39 14.97 -2.50
CA LEU A 70 -4.63 14.22 -1.49
C LEU A 70 -5.49 13.24 -0.70
N LEU A 71 -6.66 13.67 -0.21
CA LEU A 71 -7.55 12.84 0.59
C LEU A 71 -8.13 11.67 -0.21
N LYS A 72 -8.71 11.94 -1.39
CA LYS A 72 -9.29 10.89 -2.25
C LYS A 72 -8.24 9.89 -2.69
N LYS A 73 -7.05 10.37 -3.06
CA LYS A 73 -5.90 9.54 -3.43
C LYS A 73 -5.52 8.59 -2.29
N SER A 74 -5.34 9.11 -1.08
CA SER A 74 -4.94 8.31 0.08
C SER A 74 -6.02 7.30 0.47
N LEU A 75 -7.30 7.71 0.45
CA LEU A 75 -8.44 6.86 0.77
C LEU A 75 -8.61 5.70 -0.22
N ILE A 76 -8.56 5.99 -1.52
CA ILE A 76 -8.69 4.94 -2.54
C ILE A 76 -7.48 4.01 -2.53
N PHE A 77 -6.28 4.56 -2.33
CA PHE A 77 -5.07 3.75 -2.19
C PHE A 77 -5.19 2.77 -1.01
N SER A 78 -5.52 3.26 0.18
CA SER A 78 -5.63 2.43 1.37
C SER A 78 -6.72 1.38 1.23
N LEU A 79 -7.89 1.77 0.70
CA LEU A 79 -9.03 0.86 0.50
C LEU A 79 -8.69 -0.29 -0.47
N LEU A 80 -8.14 0.02 -1.64
CA LEU A 80 -7.85 -1.01 -2.63
C LEU A 80 -6.76 -1.96 -2.13
N ILE A 81 -5.68 -1.42 -1.55
CA ILE A 81 -4.57 -2.25 -1.08
C ILE A 81 -4.99 -3.12 0.10
N SER A 82 -5.76 -2.59 1.06
CA SER A 82 -6.25 -3.41 2.18
C SER A 82 -7.17 -4.53 1.68
N ILE A 83 -8.08 -4.26 0.74
CA ILE A 83 -8.93 -5.29 0.14
C ILE A 83 -8.09 -6.39 -0.54
N PHE A 84 -7.10 -6.03 -1.35
CA PHE A 84 -6.26 -7.02 -2.04
C PHE A 84 -5.45 -7.89 -1.07
N LEU A 85 -4.95 -7.29 0.02
CA LEU A 85 -4.26 -8.06 1.07
C LEU A 85 -5.23 -8.98 1.81
N GLN A 86 -6.48 -8.56 1.98
CA GLN A 86 -7.48 -9.31 2.69
C GLN A 86 -7.98 -10.55 1.94
N ILE A 87 -8.03 -10.47 0.61
CA ILE A 87 -8.30 -11.63 -0.25
C ILE A 87 -7.33 -12.76 0.07
N ARG A 88 -6.05 -12.45 0.30
CA ARG A 88 -5.05 -13.47 0.63
C ARG A 88 -5.31 -14.14 1.98
N TYR A 89 -5.64 -13.38 3.02
CA TYR A 89 -6.01 -13.96 4.31
C TYR A 89 -7.23 -14.87 4.20
N PHE A 90 -8.22 -14.46 3.41
CA PHE A 90 -9.39 -15.29 3.15
C PHE A 90 -9.02 -16.60 2.43
N LEU A 91 -8.14 -16.54 1.43
CA LEU A 91 -7.66 -17.72 0.69
C LEU A 91 -6.73 -18.63 1.50
N GLU A 92 -5.98 -18.07 2.47
CA GLU A 92 -5.12 -18.83 3.39
C GLU A 92 -5.91 -19.47 4.55
N GLY A 93 -7.24 -19.27 4.62
CA GLY A 93 -8.13 -19.96 5.56
C GLY A 93 -8.31 -19.27 6.91
N TYR A 94 -7.93 -18.00 7.05
CA TYR A 94 -8.15 -17.24 8.28
C TYR A 94 -9.66 -17.01 8.54
N SER A 95 -10.03 -16.91 9.81
CA SER A 95 -11.42 -16.69 10.23
C SER A 95 -11.96 -15.36 9.69
N LYS A 96 -13.28 -15.28 9.46
CA LYS A 96 -13.92 -14.04 8.99
C LYS A 96 -13.66 -12.87 9.94
N ASP A 97 -13.67 -13.12 11.24
CA ASP A 97 -13.45 -12.08 12.25
C ASP A 97 -12.03 -11.51 12.17
N PHE A 98 -11.02 -12.39 12.06
CA PHE A 98 -9.65 -11.97 11.78
C PHE A 98 -9.60 -11.16 10.49
N VAL A 99 -10.28 -11.64 9.44
CA VAL A 99 -10.26 -11.02 8.13
C VAL A 99 -10.83 -9.60 8.17
N PHE A 100 -12.00 -9.39 8.78
CA PHE A 100 -12.60 -8.06 8.88
C PHE A 100 -11.85 -7.13 9.83
N LEU A 101 -11.33 -7.66 10.93
CA LEU A 101 -10.51 -6.89 11.86
C LEU A 101 -9.24 -6.36 11.17
N PHE A 102 -8.51 -7.23 10.48
CA PHE A 102 -7.30 -6.84 9.77
C PHE A 102 -7.56 -5.98 8.55
N LEU A 103 -8.72 -6.12 7.89
CA LEU A 103 -9.13 -5.18 6.84
C LEU A 103 -9.22 -3.76 7.37
N PHE A 104 -9.83 -3.58 8.54
CA PHE A 104 -9.97 -2.28 9.19
C PHE A 104 -8.61 -1.73 9.66
N ILE A 105 -7.81 -2.55 10.34
CA ILE A 105 -6.47 -2.17 10.80
C ILE A 105 -5.57 -1.79 9.61
N HIS A 106 -5.54 -2.62 8.57
CA HIS A 106 -4.75 -2.36 7.37
C HIS A 106 -5.19 -1.07 6.68
N PHE A 107 -6.50 -0.87 6.55
CA PHE A 107 -7.04 0.36 5.98
C PHE A 107 -6.56 1.59 6.76
N LEU A 108 -6.65 1.58 8.10
CA LEU A 108 -6.26 2.73 8.93
C LEU A 108 -4.76 3.03 8.83
N ILE A 109 -3.91 2.01 8.98
CA ILE A 109 -2.46 2.19 8.90
C ILE A 109 -2.08 2.71 7.51
N LEU A 110 -2.56 2.05 6.44
CA LEU A 110 -2.29 2.49 5.07
C LEU A 110 -2.82 3.89 4.80
N PHE A 111 -3.99 4.25 5.32
CA PHE A 111 -4.56 5.58 5.13
C PHE A 111 -3.66 6.65 5.74
N ILE A 112 -3.25 6.48 7.01
CA ILE A 112 -2.37 7.43 7.69
C ILE A 112 -1.00 7.50 6.99
N THR A 113 -0.37 6.36 6.72
CA THR A 113 0.94 6.30 6.07
C THR A 113 0.90 6.91 4.67
N SER A 114 -0.07 6.52 3.84
CA SER A 114 -0.18 7.07 2.48
C SER A 114 -0.52 8.55 2.48
N LEU A 115 -1.36 9.02 3.40
CA LEU A 115 -1.69 10.44 3.53
C LEU A 115 -0.46 11.29 3.84
N ILE A 116 0.34 10.87 4.82
CA ILE A 116 1.58 11.56 5.21
C ILE A 116 2.57 11.56 4.04
N ILE A 117 2.85 10.39 3.46
CA ILE A 117 3.85 10.28 2.39
C ILE A 117 3.39 11.02 1.13
N PHE A 118 2.14 10.89 0.72
CA PHE A 118 1.62 11.63 -0.44
C PHE A 118 1.63 13.14 -0.22
N LYS A 119 1.39 13.63 1.00
CA LYS A 119 1.48 15.07 1.32
C LYS A 119 2.90 15.58 1.13
N ILE A 120 3.91 14.85 1.59
CA ILE A 120 5.32 15.22 1.49
C ILE A 120 5.82 15.14 0.05
N SER A 121 5.37 14.12 -0.69
CA SER A 121 5.82 13.85 -2.05
C SER A 121 5.03 14.56 -3.16
N ASP A 122 3.94 15.26 -2.83
CA ASP A 122 3.03 15.87 -3.81
C ASP A 122 3.74 16.81 -4.80
N LYS A 123 4.80 17.51 -4.33
CA LYS A 123 5.65 18.40 -5.15
C LYS A 123 6.37 17.69 -6.30
N TYR A 124 6.61 16.39 -6.16
CA TYR A 124 7.35 15.57 -7.11
C TYR A 124 6.43 14.67 -7.95
N ILE A 125 5.20 14.45 -7.46
CA ILE A 125 4.17 13.62 -8.13
C ILE A 125 3.36 14.46 -9.14
N LYS A 126 3.13 15.75 -8.87
CA LYS A 126 2.33 16.61 -9.75
C LYS A 126 3.05 16.90 -11.06
N THR A 127 2.68 16.16 -12.11
CA THR A 127 2.77 16.66 -13.49
C THR A 127 1.83 17.86 -13.62
N LYS A 128 2.40 19.07 -13.75
CA LYS A 128 1.77 20.13 -14.53
C LYS A 128 1.53 19.62 -15.95
#